data_AF-A0A7V9NLH2-F1
#
_entry.id   AF-A0A7V9NLH2-F1
#
_cell.length_a   1.000
_cell.length_b   1.000
_cell.length_c   1.000
_cell.angle_alpha   90.00
_cell.angle_beta   90.00
_cell.angle_gamma   90.00
#
_symmetry.space_group_name_H-M   'P 1'
#
loop_
_entity.id
_entity.type
_entity.pdbx_description
1 polymer ?
#
loop_
_entity_poly.entity_id
_entity_poly.type
_entity_poly.pdbx_seq_one_letter_code
_entity_poly.pdbx_strand_id
1 'polypeptide(L)'
;MRYKLPEIPPPKLVSALRSYNLLPAIVFLPTRRKCDEAALEVAADKSQKTDQAKQAARYEIYQEFVLAYPEIRTHKHRKIVLHAGVAAHHAGHIPAWKLFVEKMMSKGLLNAIFATSTVAAGVDFPARTVVISNADTRGNDGWRPLQASELQQMTGRAGRRGKDNVGFVVLAPSNFQNPPRIATLLKSPPDPLQSQFRATYTTLLNLLDAFGGFAQVRDIAEKSFAFRETARTIVKLEALRDKRLENLREKLESSQFDFSIEDVRGFERLTNVRLRLEEKSPHARQEIRQRWLEENVEAGRIVTKSRNSKRFFLVLSVFGEKVVAMRDDGQGATLSLPHIGRVY
;
A
#
# COMPACT_ATOMS: atom_id res chain seq x y z
N MET A 1 13.95 -12.44 19.97
CA MET A 1 14.51 -12.48 18.60
C MET A 1 13.39 -12.83 17.62
N ARG A 2 13.00 -11.93 16.70
CA ARG A 2 12.12 -12.31 15.58
C ARG A 2 12.96 -13.13 14.60
N TYR A 3 12.68 -14.42 14.47
CA TYR A 3 13.28 -15.27 13.43
C TYR A 3 12.95 -14.66 12.06
N LYS A 4 13.95 -14.07 11.39
CA LYS A 4 13.83 -13.67 9.99
C LYS A 4 14.07 -14.92 9.15
N LEU A 5 13.01 -15.44 8.53
CA LEU A 5 13.15 -16.51 7.56
C LEU A 5 13.92 -15.98 6.34
N PRO A 6 15.02 -16.62 5.90
CA PRO A 6 15.72 -16.19 4.69
C PRO A 6 14.78 -16.26 3.49
N GLU A 7 14.78 -15.22 2.65
CA GLU A 7 14.02 -15.20 1.39
C GLU A 7 14.58 -16.29 0.48
N ILE A 8 13.71 -17.21 0.04
CA ILE A 8 14.13 -18.29 -0.87
C ILE A 8 14.44 -17.70 -2.26
N PRO A 9 15.65 -17.93 -2.81
CA PRO A 9 15.95 -17.46 -4.16
C PRO A 9 14.99 -18.07 -5.20
N PRO A 10 14.50 -17.30 -6.18
CA PRO A 10 13.61 -17.78 -7.24
C PRO A 10 14.07 -19.07 -7.94
N PRO A 11 15.38 -19.25 -8.28
CA PRO A 11 15.83 -20.51 -8.89
C PRO A 11 15.66 -21.73 -7.98
N LYS A 12 15.98 -21.59 -6.69
CA LYS A 12 15.82 -22.65 -5.69
C LYS A 12 14.34 -22.98 -5.47
N LEU A 13 13.48 -21.96 -5.45
CA LEU A 13 12.03 -22.15 -5.36
C LEU A 13 11.50 -22.96 -6.54
N VAL A 14 11.85 -22.60 -7.78
CA VAL A 14 11.41 -23.33 -8.97
C VAL A 14 11.93 -24.77 -8.98
N SER A 15 13.19 -24.99 -8.59
CA SER A 15 13.77 -26.33 -8.47
C SER A 15 13.05 -27.18 -7.42
N ALA A 16 12.71 -26.61 -6.26
CA ALA A 16 11.95 -27.30 -5.22
C ALA A 16 10.53 -27.66 -5.69
N LEU A 17 9.81 -26.72 -6.32
CA LEU A 17 8.50 -27.01 -6.89
C LEU A 17 8.56 -28.12 -7.95
N ARG A 18 9.64 -28.15 -8.75
CA ARG A 18 9.86 -29.21 -9.74
C ARG A 18 10.04 -30.57 -9.09
N SER A 19 10.84 -30.70 -8.02
CA SER A 19 11.07 -31.98 -7.36
C SER A 19 9.80 -32.58 -6.74
N TYR A 20 8.84 -31.74 -6.36
CA TYR A 20 7.53 -32.17 -5.84
C TYR A 20 6.43 -32.26 -6.90
N ASN A 21 6.76 -32.15 -8.19
CA ASN A 21 5.78 -32.15 -9.29
C ASN A 21 4.69 -31.06 -9.15
N LEU A 22 5.06 -29.89 -8.63
CA LEU A 22 4.16 -28.76 -8.38
C LEU A 22 4.17 -27.71 -9.50
N LEU A 23 4.83 -27.99 -10.62
CA LEU A 23 4.84 -27.12 -11.80
C LEU A 23 3.68 -27.47 -12.75
N PRO A 24 3.15 -26.49 -13.52
CA PRO A 24 3.59 -25.10 -13.58
C PRO A 24 3.07 -24.26 -12.40
N ALA A 25 3.79 -23.19 -12.06
CA ALA A 25 3.47 -22.34 -10.91
C ALA A 25 3.33 -20.85 -11.27
N ILE A 26 2.42 -20.15 -10.58
CA ILE A 26 2.36 -18.68 -10.58
C ILE A 26 2.94 -18.20 -9.27
N VAL A 27 4.03 -17.43 -9.34
CA VAL A 27 4.70 -16.83 -8.18
C VAL A 27 4.31 -15.37 -8.12
N PHE A 28 3.51 -15.00 -7.12
CA PHE A 28 3.12 -13.61 -6.95
C PHE A 28 4.18 -12.81 -6.18
N LEU A 29 4.59 -11.71 -6.78
CA LEU A 29 5.58 -10.78 -6.27
C LEU A 29 4.99 -9.35 -6.22
N PRO A 30 5.40 -8.52 -5.26
CA PRO A 30 4.71 -7.26 -4.99
C PRO A 30 4.98 -6.14 -6.01
N THR A 31 6.06 -6.24 -6.80
CA THR A 31 6.45 -5.17 -7.75
C THR A 31 6.84 -5.73 -9.11
N ARG A 32 6.63 -4.91 -10.15
CA ARG A 32 7.01 -5.23 -11.54
C ARG A 32 8.50 -5.57 -11.65
N ARG A 33 9.34 -4.74 -11.02
CA ARG A 33 10.79 -4.94 -10.96
C ARG A 33 11.17 -6.29 -10.36
N LYS A 34 10.57 -6.67 -9.23
CA LYS A 34 10.83 -7.99 -8.62
C LYS A 34 10.45 -9.15 -9.54
N CYS A 35 9.37 -9.03 -10.33
CA CYS A 35 9.01 -10.06 -11.31
C CYS A 35 10.08 -10.23 -12.40
N ASP A 36 10.56 -9.11 -12.95
CA ASP A 36 11.59 -9.11 -13.98
C ASP A 36 12.91 -9.67 -13.45
N GLU A 37 13.34 -9.24 -12.25
CA GLU A 37 14.54 -9.73 -11.55
C GLU A 37 14.46 -11.24 -11.29
N ALA A 38 13.33 -11.72 -10.74
CA ALA A 38 13.15 -13.14 -10.45
C ALA A 38 13.22 -14.01 -11.72
N ALA A 39 12.61 -13.55 -12.82
CA ALA A 39 12.69 -14.26 -14.10
C ALA A 39 14.12 -14.30 -14.66
N LEU A 40 14.87 -13.21 -14.52
CA LEU A 40 16.29 -13.14 -14.91
C LEU A 40 17.17 -14.06 -14.08
N GLU A 41 16.99 -14.06 -12.75
CA GLU A 41 17.75 -14.93 -11.84
C GLU A 41 17.57 -16.40 -12.17
N VAL A 42 16.33 -16.85 -12.42
CA VAL A 42 16.05 -18.23 -12.83
C VAL A 42 16.69 -18.54 -14.18
N ALA A 43 16.67 -17.60 -15.12
CA ALA A 43 17.27 -17.80 -16.43
C ALA A 43 18.81 -17.86 -16.40
N ALA A 44 19.44 -17.18 -15.44
CA ALA A 44 20.89 -17.17 -15.29
C ALA A 44 21.43 -18.42 -14.56
N ASP A 45 20.59 -19.11 -13.78
CA ASP A 45 21.00 -20.29 -13.02
C ASP A 45 21.15 -21.53 -13.94
N LYS A 46 22.41 -21.92 -14.16
CA LYS A 46 22.78 -23.09 -14.98
C LYS A 46 22.31 -24.43 -14.41
N SER A 47 21.91 -24.49 -13.15
CA SER A 47 21.37 -25.72 -12.54
C SER A 47 19.94 -26.03 -12.99
N GLN A 48 19.25 -25.07 -13.63
CA GLN A 48 17.91 -25.27 -14.14
C GLN A 48 17.91 -26.29 -15.29
N LYS A 49 17.12 -27.36 -15.14
CA LYS A 49 16.92 -28.35 -16.20
C LYS A 49 16.06 -27.75 -17.31
N THR A 50 16.64 -27.66 -18.50
CA THR A 50 15.94 -27.25 -19.72
C THR A 50 15.48 -28.48 -20.49
N ASP A 51 14.19 -28.54 -20.78
CA ASP A 51 13.59 -29.53 -21.66
C ASP A 51 13.78 -29.06 -23.11
N GLN A 52 14.61 -29.78 -23.88
CA GLN A 52 14.95 -29.43 -25.26
C GLN A 52 13.73 -29.46 -26.19
N ALA A 53 12.79 -30.39 -25.98
CA ALA A 53 11.58 -30.48 -26.78
C ALA A 53 10.66 -29.28 -26.54
N LYS A 54 10.46 -28.91 -25.26
CA LYS A 54 9.72 -27.68 -24.93
C LYS A 54 10.43 -26.43 -25.43
N GLN A 55 11.75 -26.40 -25.40
CA GLN A 55 12.53 -25.29 -25.94
C GLN A 55 12.29 -25.13 -27.45
N ALA A 56 12.41 -26.21 -28.23
CA ALA A 56 12.14 -26.19 -29.67
C ALA A 56 10.71 -25.70 -29.97
N ALA A 57 9.70 -26.22 -29.26
CA ALA A 57 8.31 -25.80 -29.41
C ALA A 57 8.11 -24.31 -29.08
N ARG A 58 8.79 -23.78 -28.04
CA ARG A 58 8.76 -22.33 -27.73
C ARG A 58 9.35 -21.50 -28.87
N TYR A 59 10.43 -21.96 -29.49
CA TYR A 59 11.04 -21.28 -30.63
C TYR A 59 10.12 -21.26 -31.85
N GLU A 60 9.50 -22.38 -32.18
CA GLU A 60 8.56 -22.49 -33.31
C GLU A 60 7.39 -21.52 -33.17
N ILE A 61 6.69 -21.56 -32.03
CA ILE A 61 5.57 -20.65 -31.74
C ILE A 61 6.02 -19.19 -31.74
N TYR A 62 7.24 -18.92 -31.26
CA TYR A 62 7.78 -17.57 -31.30
C TYR A 62 8.01 -17.06 -32.73
N GLN A 63 8.55 -17.89 -33.63
CA GLN A 63 8.75 -17.49 -35.03
C GLN A 63 7.44 -17.15 -35.71
N GLU A 64 6.40 -17.96 -35.50
CA GLU A 64 5.05 -17.68 -35.99
C GLU A 64 4.48 -16.39 -35.38
N PHE A 65 4.54 -16.25 -34.05
CA PHE A 65 3.93 -15.13 -33.34
C PHE A 65 4.57 -13.78 -33.67
N VAL A 66 5.88 -13.78 -33.92
CA VAL A 66 6.65 -12.61 -34.33
C VAL A 66 6.23 -12.06 -35.69
N LEU A 67 5.71 -12.89 -36.59
CA LEU A 67 5.23 -12.41 -37.89
C LEU A 67 4.00 -11.53 -37.72
N ALA A 68 3.12 -11.87 -36.79
CA ALA A 68 1.93 -11.09 -36.45
C ALA A 68 2.24 -9.89 -35.55
N TYR A 69 3.23 -10.02 -34.64
CA TYR A 69 3.61 -8.98 -33.68
C TYR A 69 5.13 -8.71 -33.72
N PRO A 70 5.63 -7.96 -34.73
CA PRO A 70 7.06 -7.72 -34.92
C PRO A 70 7.75 -7.04 -33.74
N GLU A 71 7.02 -6.25 -32.96
CA GLU A 71 7.51 -5.52 -31.79
C GLU A 71 8.06 -6.43 -30.69
N ILE A 72 7.70 -7.72 -30.66
CA ILE A 72 8.25 -8.66 -29.67
C ILE A 72 9.70 -9.07 -29.98
N ARG A 73 10.18 -8.83 -31.21
CA ARG A 73 11.56 -9.18 -31.62
C ARG A 73 12.62 -8.47 -30.80
N THR A 74 12.35 -7.26 -30.33
CA THR A 74 13.30 -6.46 -29.55
C THR A 74 13.06 -6.60 -28.04
N HIS A 75 12.14 -7.47 -27.62
CA HIS A 75 11.79 -7.60 -26.22
C HIS A 75 12.94 -8.19 -25.39
N LYS A 76 13.33 -7.46 -24.34
CA LYS A 76 14.44 -7.78 -23.42
C LYS A 76 14.32 -9.17 -22.77
N HIS A 77 13.09 -9.60 -22.47
CA HIS A 77 12.84 -10.89 -21.81
C HIS A 77 12.63 -12.06 -22.78
N ARG A 78 12.83 -11.86 -24.09
CA ARG A 78 12.68 -12.93 -25.10
C ARG A 78 13.46 -14.18 -24.76
N LYS A 79 14.77 -14.02 -24.53
CA LYS A 79 15.68 -15.15 -24.29
C LYS A 79 15.28 -15.95 -23.04
N ILE A 80 14.77 -15.26 -22.01
CA ILE A 80 14.30 -15.88 -20.76
C ILE A 80 13.17 -16.87 -21.05
N VAL A 81 12.15 -16.42 -21.79
CA VAL A 81 11.00 -17.27 -22.13
C VAL A 81 11.43 -18.45 -23.00
N LEU A 82 12.20 -18.18 -24.06
CA LEU A 82 12.57 -19.21 -25.04
C LEU A 82 13.49 -20.28 -24.44
N HIS A 83 14.52 -19.88 -23.68
CA HIS A 83 15.50 -20.82 -23.12
C HIS A 83 15.06 -21.40 -21.79
N ALA A 84 14.78 -20.57 -20.79
CA ALA A 84 14.54 -21.02 -19.41
C ALA A 84 13.10 -21.50 -19.17
N GLY A 85 12.16 -21.15 -20.04
CA GLY A 85 10.76 -21.53 -19.88
C GLY A 85 10.12 -20.91 -18.64
N VAL A 86 10.52 -19.69 -18.29
CA VAL A 86 9.88 -18.87 -17.25
C VAL A 86 9.60 -17.48 -17.82
N ALA A 87 8.67 -16.75 -17.22
CA ALA A 87 8.33 -15.41 -17.68
C ALA A 87 7.97 -14.47 -16.52
N ALA A 88 8.23 -13.18 -16.72
CA ALA A 88 7.62 -12.12 -15.91
C ALA A 88 6.33 -11.65 -16.58
N HIS A 89 5.28 -11.44 -15.79
CA HIS A 89 3.97 -10.98 -16.27
C HIS A 89 3.43 -9.84 -15.40
N HIS A 90 3.27 -8.65 -15.98
CA HIS A 90 2.73 -7.50 -15.28
C HIS A 90 2.29 -6.41 -16.26
N ALA A 91 1.55 -5.42 -15.77
CA ALA A 91 1.03 -4.31 -16.58
C ALA A 91 2.09 -3.45 -17.29
N GLY A 92 3.36 -3.49 -16.87
CA GLY A 92 4.46 -2.77 -17.53
C GLY A 92 4.96 -3.39 -18.84
N HIS A 93 4.52 -4.60 -19.19
CA HIS A 93 4.89 -5.23 -20.46
C HIS A 93 3.88 -4.86 -21.56
N ILE A 94 4.37 -4.77 -22.80
CA ILE A 94 3.54 -4.46 -23.97
C ILE A 94 2.43 -5.51 -24.16
N PRO A 95 1.25 -5.15 -24.70
CA PRO A 95 0.13 -6.08 -24.88
C PRO A 95 0.48 -7.38 -25.62
N ALA A 96 1.19 -7.27 -26.76
CA ALA A 96 1.62 -8.43 -27.54
C ALA A 96 2.52 -9.40 -26.74
N TRP A 97 3.37 -8.88 -25.85
CA TRP A 97 4.23 -9.70 -25.01
C TRP A 97 3.43 -10.46 -23.94
N LYS A 98 2.43 -9.81 -23.33
CA LYS A 98 1.53 -10.48 -22.37
C LYS A 98 0.78 -11.63 -23.06
N LEU A 99 0.22 -11.38 -24.25
CA LEU A 99 -0.47 -12.40 -25.05
C LEU A 99 0.46 -13.58 -25.41
N PHE A 100 1.73 -13.29 -25.74
CA PHE A 100 2.73 -14.31 -26.00
C PHE A 100 3.01 -15.20 -24.77
N VAL A 101 3.21 -14.58 -23.59
CA VAL A 101 3.43 -15.30 -22.32
C VAL A 101 2.21 -16.15 -21.95
N GLU A 102 1.00 -15.59 -22.10
CA GLU A 102 -0.28 -16.29 -21.91
C GLU A 102 -0.39 -17.52 -22.82
N LYS A 103 -0.10 -17.37 -24.13
CA LYS A 103 -0.10 -18.49 -25.11
C LYS A 103 0.89 -19.59 -24.69
N MET A 104 2.08 -19.22 -24.25
CA MET A 104 3.11 -20.18 -23.81
C MET A 104 2.70 -20.94 -22.55
N MET A 105 2.06 -20.25 -21.59
CA MET A 105 1.56 -20.87 -20.37
C MET A 105 0.44 -21.87 -20.65
N SER A 106 -0.55 -21.47 -21.44
CA SER A 106 -1.69 -22.32 -21.81
C SER A 106 -1.26 -23.58 -22.58
N LYS A 107 -0.21 -23.48 -23.40
CA LYS A 107 0.42 -24.62 -24.07
C LYS A 107 1.31 -25.48 -23.16
N GLY A 108 1.47 -25.14 -21.88
CA GLY A 108 2.28 -25.92 -20.92
C GLY A 108 3.79 -25.82 -21.16
N LEU A 109 4.23 -24.77 -21.86
CA LEU A 109 5.62 -24.54 -22.24
C LEU A 109 6.40 -23.72 -21.21
N LEU A 110 5.70 -23.13 -20.24
CA LEU A 110 6.31 -22.44 -19.11
C LEU A 110 6.23 -23.28 -17.84
N ASN A 111 7.31 -23.25 -17.08
CA ASN A 111 7.43 -23.87 -15.77
C ASN A 111 6.89 -22.92 -14.68
N ALA A 112 7.20 -21.63 -14.78
CA ALA A 112 6.76 -20.65 -13.80
C ALA A 112 6.52 -19.27 -14.44
N ILE A 113 5.56 -18.54 -13.87
CA ILE A 113 5.34 -17.12 -14.16
C ILE A 113 5.50 -16.32 -12.88
N PHE A 114 6.28 -15.25 -12.95
CA PHE A 114 6.42 -14.25 -11.89
C PHE A 114 5.48 -13.08 -12.18
N ALA A 115 4.45 -12.91 -11.34
CA ALA A 115 3.34 -12.00 -11.61
C ALA A 115 3.08 -11.03 -10.46
N THR A 116 2.60 -9.82 -10.78
CA THR A 116 2.02 -8.92 -9.77
C THR A 116 0.62 -9.39 -9.39
N SER A 117 0.14 -9.06 -8.19
CA SER A 117 -1.20 -9.46 -7.71
C SER A 117 -2.33 -9.07 -8.68
N THR A 118 -2.21 -7.92 -9.35
CA THR A 118 -3.19 -7.43 -10.33
C THR A 118 -3.43 -8.36 -11.52
N VAL A 119 -2.47 -9.25 -11.82
CA VAL A 119 -2.61 -10.25 -12.89
C VAL A 119 -3.69 -11.27 -12.54
N ALA A 120 -3.90 -11.56 -11.26
CA ALA A 120 -4.84 -12.58 -10.81
C ALA A 120 -6.29 -12.31 -11.26
N ALA A 121 -6.69 -11.04 -11.39
CA ALA A 121 -8.02 -10.65 -11.84
C ALA A 121 -8.21 -10.70 -13.36
N GLY A 122 -7.13 -10.66 -14.15
CA GLY A 122 -7.19 -10.30 -15.58
C GLY A 122 -6.63 -11.32 -16.57
N VAL A 123 -6.30 -12.53 -16.15
CA VAL A 123 -5.74 -13.58 -17.04
C VAL A 123 -6.56 -14.86 -17.02
N ASP A 124 -6.49 -15.65 -18.09
CA ASP A 124 -7.26 -16.90 -18.25
C ASP A 124 -6.41 -18.18 -18.11
N PHE A 125 -5.13 -18.09 -17.77
CA PHE A 125 -4.30 -19.29 -17.59
C PHE A 125 -4.29 -19.78 -16.12
N PRO A 126 -4.79 -21.00 -15.83
CA PRO A 126 -4.60 -21.62 -14.53
C PRO A 126 -3.22 -22.27 -14.42
N ALA A 127 -2.72 -22.43 -13.19
CA ALA A 127 -1.48 -23.13 -12.88
C ALA A 127 -1.73 -24.25 -11.88
N ARG A 128 -0.83 -25.24 -11.80
CA ARG A 128 -0.97 -26.30 -10.79
C ARG A 128 -0.80 -25.73 -9.38
N THR A 129 0.12 -24.78 -9.24
CA THR A 129 0.49 -24.18 -7.95
C THR A 129 0.47 -22.65 -8.02
N VAL A 130 0.01 -22.03 -6.95
CA VAL A 130 0.18 -20.60 -6.68
C VAL A 130 1.12 -20.43 -5.50
N VAL A 131 2.11 -19.54 -5.65
CA VAL A 131 3.08 -19.22 -4.60
C VAL A 131 2.87 -17.80 -4.14
N ILE A 132 2.72 -17.62 -2.83
CA ILE A 132 2.60 -16.33 -2.16
C ILE A 132 3.85 -16.13 -1.32
N SER A 133 4.58 -15.04 -1.57
CA SER A 133 5.82 -14.70 -0.88
C SER A 133 5.67 -13.53 0.10
N ASN A 134 4.58 -12.76 -0.02
CA ASN A 134 4.35 -11.55 0.75
C ASN A 134 2.92 -11.53 1.30
N ALA A 135 2.75 -11.04 2.54
CA ALA A 135 1.46 -10.78 3.15
C ALA A 135 0.95 -9.34 2.97
N ASP A 136 1.73 -8.52 2.27
CA ASP A 136 1.44 -7.14 1.91
C ASP A 136 1.60 -6.97 0.39
N THR A 137 0.82 -6.06 -0.17
CA THR A 137 0.83 -5.72 -1.59
C THR A 137 1.11 -4.23 -1.79
N ARG A 138 1.51 -3.84 -3.01
CA ARG A 138 1.77 -2.45 -3.36
C ARG A 138 0.64 -1.92 -4.23
N GLY A 139 -0.12 -0.98 -3.67
CA GLY A 139 -1.14 -0.21 -4.37
C GLY A 139 -0.63 1.14 -4.88
N ASN A 140 -1.55 1.98 -5.34
CA ASN A 140 -1.24 3.34 -5.80
C ASN A 140 -0.78 4.24 -4.64
N ASP A 141 -1.39 4.08 -3.45
CA ASP A 141 -1.09 4.87 -2.25
C ASP A 141 0.09 4.29 -1.43
N GLY A 142 0.82 3.32 -1.99
CA GLY A 142 1.96 2.69 -1.36
C GLY A 142 1.70 1.26 -0.87
N TRP A 143 2.41 0.86 0.18
CA TRP A 143 2.30 -0.49 0.73
C TRP A 143 1.07 -0.61 1.60
N ARG A 144 0.31 -1.69 1.40
CA ARG A 144 -0.82 -2.02 2.26
C ARG A 144 -0.93 -3.52 2.48
N PRO A 145 -1.62 -3.93 3.56
CA PRO A 145 -2.14 -5.28 3.72
C PRO A 145 -2.73 -5.89 2.45
N LEU A 146 -2.43 -7.17 2.21
CA LEU A 146 -3.18 -7.97 1.24
C LEU A 146 -4.63 -8.14 1.74
N GLN A 147 -5.59 -7.92 0.85
CA GLN A 147 -7.02 -8.08 1.11
C GLN A 147 -7.49 -9.53 0.86
N ALA A 148 -8.63 -9.92 1.42
CA ALA A 148 -9.17 -11.27 1.28
C ALA A 148 -9.56 -11.58 -0.18
N SER A 149 -10.23 -10.64 -0.84
CA SER A 149 -10.62 -10.73 -2.26
C SER A 149 -9.40 -10.89 -3.18
N GLU A 150 -8.32 -10.15 -2.93
CA GLU A 150 -7.09 -10.27 -3.71
C GLU A 150 -6.44 -11.64 -3.53
N LEU A 151 -6.35 -12.10 -2.28
CA LEU A 151 -5.80 -13.41 -1.96
C LEU A 151 -6.61 -14.52 -2.63
N GLN A 152 -7.94 -14.45 -2.55
CA GLN A 152 -8.83 -15.44 -3.17
C GLN A 152 -8.70 -15.45 -4.70
N GLN A 153 -8.58 -14.28 -5.34
CA GLN A 153 -8.31 -14.20 -6.78
C GLN A 153 -6.98 -14.84 -7.14
N MET A 154 -5.94 -14.60 -6.34
CA MET A 154 -4.62 -15.21 -6.54
C MET A 154 -4.67 -16.73 -6.39
N THR A 155 -5.22 -17.23 -5.27
CA THR A 155 -5.28 -18.67 -4.97
C THR A 155 -6.25 -19.42 -5.87
N GLY A 156 -7.30 -18.76 -6.37
CA GLY A 156 -8.25 -19.32 -7.34
C GLY A 156 -7.61 -19.69 -8.69
N ARG A 157 -6.35 -19.29 -8.94
CA ARG A 157 -5.57 -19.71 -10.11
C ARG A 157 -4.85 -21.06 -9.91
N ALA A 158 -4.88 -21.61 -8.70
CA ALA A 158 -4.30 -22.92 -8.42
C ALA A 158 -5.27 -24.05 -8.81
N GLY A 159 -4.75 -25.07 -9.49
CA GLY A 159 -5.49 -26.20 -10.03
C GLY A 159 -5.99 -25.94 -11.46
N ARG A 160 -5.68 -26.85 -12.37
CA ARG A 160 -6.10 -26.80 -13.77
C ARG A 160 -7.24 -27.79 -14.00
N ARG A 161 -8.39 -27.29 -14.44
CA ARG A 161 -9.58 -28.11 -14.77
C ARG A 161 -9.20 -29.22 -15.76
N GLY A 162 -9.57 -30.46 -15.43
CA GLY A 162 -9.29 -31.64 -16.26
C GLY A 162 -7.82 -32.09 -16.30
N LYS A 163 -6.91 -31.44 -15.57
CA LYS A 163 -5.47 -31.82 -15.53
C LYS A 163 -4.96 -32.09 -14.12
N ASP A 164 -5.45 -31.36 -13.12
CA ASP A 164 -5.06 -31.53 -11.72
C ASP A 164 -6.26 -31.96 -10.86
N ASN A 165 -6.04 -32.93 -9.96
CA ASN A 165 -7.05 -33.35 -8.98
C ASN A 165 -7.26 -32.29 -7.88
N VAL A 166 -6.18 -31.59 -7.51
CA VAL A 166 -6.15 -30.54 -6.49
C VAL A 166 -5.21 -29.42 -6.92
N GLY A 167 -5.54 -28.18 -6.55
CA GLY A 167 -4.65 -27.02 -6.68
C GLY A 167 -3.82 -26.83 -5.42
N PHE A 168 -2.58 -26.36 -5.57
CA PHE A 168 -1.68 -26.11 -4.45
C PHE A 168 -1.47 -24.61 -4.21
N VAL A 169 -1.54 -24.20 -2.95
CA VAL A 169 -1.14 -22.85 -2.51
C VAL A 169 0.06 -23.00 -1.59
N VAL A 170 1.19 -22.42 -1.98
CA VAL A 170 2.45 -22.51 -1.25
C VAL A 170 2.81 -21.14 -0.69
N LEU A 171 3.05 -21.07 0.61
CA LEU A 171 3.59 -19.87 1.25
C LEU A 171 5.12 -19.97 1.26
N ALA A 172 5.77 -19.16 0.43
CA ALA A 172 7.23 -19.13 0.36
C ALA A 172 7.81 -18.35 1.55
N PRO A 173 8.91 -18.82 2.16
CA PRO A 173 9.64 -18.07 3.19
C PRO A 173 10.16 -16.74 2.65
N SER A 174 9.91 -15.66 3.41
CA SER A 174 10.32 -14.29 3.10
C SER A 174 10.24 -13.42 4.34
N ASN A 175 11.03 -12.33 4.37
CA ASN A 175 10.99 -11.33 5.43
C ASN A 175 9.64 -10.60 5.55
N PHE A 176 8.83 -10.64 4.48
CA PHE A 176 7.54 -9.95 4.38
C PHE A 176 6.35 -10.92 4.43
N GLN A 177 6.60 -12.17 4.80
CA GLN A 177 5.56 -13.20 4.91
C GLN A 177 4.96 -13.21 6.31
N ASN A 178 3.65 -13.45 6.40
CA ASN A 178 2.92 -13.63 7.66
C ASN A 178 1.91 -14.77 7.52
N PRO A 179 2.32 -16.04 7.76
CA PRO A 179 1.45 -17.19 7.57
C PRO A 179 0.16 -17.16 8.42
N PRO A 180 0.17 -16.76 9.72
CA PRO A 180 -1.06 -16.63 10.51
C PRO A 180 -2.08 -15.67 9.89
N ARG A 181 -1.61 -14.54 9.37
CA ARG A 181 -2.48 -13.58 8.68
C ARG A 181 -3.06 -14.16 7.39
N ILE A 182 -2.22 -14.78 6.55
CA ILE A 182 -2.69 -15.41 5.31
C ILE A 182 -3.73 -16.50 5.61
N ALA A 183 -3.50 -17.33 6.63
CA ALA A 183 -4.46 -18.36 7.06
C ALA A 183 -5.80 -17.75 7.53
N THR A 184 -5.75 -16.58 8.16
CA THR A 184 -6.97 -15.83 8.53
C THR A 184 -7.68 -15.32 7.28
N LEU A 185 -6.97 -14.69 6.36
CA LEU A 185 -7.52 -14.15 5.10
C LEU A 185 -8.12 -15.25 4.21
N LEU A 186 -7.56 -16.46 4.19
CA LEU A 186 -8.11 -17.60 3.45
C LEU A 186 -9.48 -18.05 3.97
N LYS A 187 -9.78 -17.81 5.26
CA LYS A 187 -11.05 -18.15 5.89
C LYS A 187 -12.04 -16.97 5.87
N SER A 188 -11.57 -15.77 5.59
CA SER A 188 -12.42 -14.58 5.53
C SER A 188 -13.31 -14.60 4.28
N PRO A 189 -14.53 -14.04 4.36
CA PRO A 189 -15.32 -13.76 3.16
C PRO A 189 -14.59 -12.74 2.26
N PRO A 190 -14.95 -12.67 0.97
CA PRO A 190 -14.48 -11.59 0.10
C PRO A 190 -14.79 -10.21 0.71
N ASP A 191 -13.89 -9.26 0.52
CA ASP A 191 -14.08 -7.88 0.94
C ASP A 191 -15.32 -7.28 0.26
N PRO A 192 -16.10 -6.43 0.97
CA PRO A 192 -17.27 -5.80 0.39
C PRO A 192 -16.88 -4.85 -0.75
N LEU A 193 -17.73 -4.78 -1.78
CA LEU A 193 -17.59 -3.77 -2.83
C LEU A 193 -17.84 -2.39 -2.22
N GLN A 194 -16.84 -1.53 -2.32
CA GLN A 194 -16.93 -0.13 -1.87
C GLN A 194 -16.96 0.80 -3.08
N SER A 195 -17.77 1.85 -3.01
CA SER A 195 -17.78 2.86 -4.07
C SER A 195 -16.44 3.56 -4.21
N GLN A 196 -15.90 3.62 -5.42
CA GLN A 196 -14.75 4.44 -5.78
C GLN A 196 -15.16 5.73 -6.52
N PHE A 197 -16.46 6.07 -6.51
CA PHE A 197 -16.97 7.28 -7.14
C PHE A 197 -16.33 8.52 -6.50
N ARG A 198 -15.72 9.37 -7.34
CA ARG A 198 -15.15 10.66 -6.94
C ARG A 198 -15.80 11.75 -7.76
N ALA A 199 -16.42 12.71 -7.07
CA ALA A 199 -16.92 13.93 -7.70
C ALA A 199 -15.73 14.85 -8.00
N THR A 200 -15.13 14.69 -9.19
CA THR A 200 -14.08 15.60 -9.69
C THR A 200 -14.70 16.68 -10.56
N TYR A 201 -13.99 17.81 -10.76
CA TYR A 201 -14.46 18.86 -11.67
C TYR A 201 -14.71 18.33 -13.08
N THR A 202 -13.84 17.46 -13.60
CA THR A 202 -14.04 16.83 -14.92
C THR A 202 -15.30 15.96 -14.94
N THR A 203 -15.54 15.16 -13.91
CA THR A 203 -16.78 14.38 -13.79
C THR A 203 -18.00 15.29 -13.79
N LEU A 204 -17.96 16.38 -13.01
CA LEU A 204 -19.05 17.34 -12.93
C LEU A 204 -19.31 18.04 -14.27
N LEU A 205 -18.25 18.54 -14.93
CA LEU A 205 -18.37 19.21 -16.23
C LEU A 205 -18.90 18.27 -17.30
N ASN A 206 -18.44 17.02 -17.37
CA ASN A 206 -18.95 16.03 -18.31
C ASN A 206 -20.43 15.71 -18.05
N LEU A 207 -20.84 15.65 -16.78
CA LEU A 207 -22.25 15.44 -16.43
C LEU A 207 -23.10 16.67 -16.76
N LEU A 208 -22.59 17.89 -16.56
CA LEU A 208 -23.29 19.12 -16.93
C LEU A 208 -23.42 19.26 -18.45
N ASP A 209 -22.40 18.87 -19.21
CA ASP A 209 -22.43 18.86 -20.67
C ASP A 209 -23.46 17.84 -21.19
N ALA A 210 -23.47 16.63 -20.62
CA ALA A 210 -24.39 15.57 -21.04
C ALA A 210 -25.85 15.79 -20.61
N PHE A 211 -26.09 16.39 -19.43
CA PHE A 211 -27.41 16.50 -18.82
C PHE A 211 -27.92 17.95 -18.67
N GLY A 212 -27.15 18.94 -19.14
CA GLY A 212 -27.56 20.34 -19.28
C GLY A 212 -27.82 21.14 -18.00
N GLY A 213 -28.01 20.51 -16.84
CA GLY A 213 -28.39 21.21 -15.61
C GLY A 213 -28.05 20.50 -14.32
N PHE A 214 -27.75 21.30 -13.29
CA PHE A 214 -27.34 20.81 -11.96
C PHE A 214 -28.37 19.91 -11.26
N ALA A 215 -29.67 20.12 -11.50
CA ALA A 215 -30.72 19.27 -10.92
C ALA A 215 -30.62 17.82 -11.39
N GLN A 216 -30.34 17.59 -12.68
CA GLN A 216 -30.20 16.25 -13.25
C GLN A 216 -28.89 15.59 -12.81
N VAL A 217 -27.81 16.36 -12.77
CA VAL A 217 -26.52 15.89 -12.24
C VAL A 217 -26.65 15.45 -10.77
N ARG A 218 -27.43 16.18 -9.96
CA ARG A 218 -27.72 15.80 -8.58
C ARG A 218 -28.49 14.50 -8.49
N ASP A 219 -29.55 14.30 -9.29
CA ASP A 219 -30.31 13.05 -9.33
C ASP A 219 -29.43 11.84 -9.69
N ILE A 220 -28.50 12.00 -10.63
CA ILE A 220 -27.52 10.96 -10.99
C ILE A 220 -26.56 10.68 -9.82
N ALA A 221 -26.06 11.73 -9.16
CA ALA A 221 -25.20 11.58 -7.99
C ALA A 221 -25.92 10.88 -6.84
N GLU A 222 -27.20 11.15 -6.62
CA GLU A 222 -28.05 10.51 -5.60
C GLU A 222 -28.34 9.04 -5.92
N LYS A 223 -28.41 8.67 -7.20
CA LYS A 223 -28.53 7.27 -7.65
C LYS A 223 -27.20 6.50 -7.62
N SER A 224 -26.08 7.17 -7.34
CA SER A 224 -24.76 6.54 -7.31
C SER A 224 -24.62 5.53 -6.14
N PHE A 225 -23.76 4.53 -6.33
CA PHE A 225 -23.45 3.57 -5.27
C PHE A 225 -22.83 4.24 -4.03
N ALA A 226 -22.05 5.33 -4.23
CA ALA A 226 -21.50 6.12 -3.11
C ALA A 226 -22.61 6.75 -2.26
N PHE A 227 -23.62 7.33 -2.91
CA PHE A 227 -24.73 7.91 -2.19
C PHE A 227 -25.56 6.83 -1.50
N ARG A 228 -25.77 5.66 -2.11
CA ARG A 228 -26.48 4.55 -1.47
C ARG A 228 -25.80 4.03 -0.20
N GLU A 229 -24.46 3.91 -0.19
CA GLU A 229 -23.69 3.55 1.01
C GLU A 229 -23.82 4.63 2.10
N THR A 230 -23.69 5.90 1.69
CA THR A 230 -23.74 7.05 2.60
C THR A 230 -25.15 7.28 3.15
N ALA A 231 -26.19 7.13 2.34
CA ALA A 231 -27.58 7.37 2.70
C ALA A 231 -28.03 6.48 3.86
N ARG A 232 -27.64 5.20 3.87
CA ARG A 232 -27.91 4.30 5.01
C ARG A 232 -27.26 4.81 6.30
N THR A 233 -26.04 5.32 6.18
CA THR A 233 -25.30 5.88 7.31
C THR A 233 -25.95 7.19 7.78
N ILE A 234 -26.37 8.06 6.86
CA ILE A 234 -27.10 9.30 7.13
C ILE A 234 -28.38 9.00 7.90
N VAL A 235 -29.23 8.11 7.39
CA VAL A 235 -30.50 7.72 8.07
C VAL A 235 -30.23 7.22 9.49
N LYS A 236 -29.21 6.38 9.67
CA LYS A 236 -28.82 5.88 11.01
C LYS A 236 -28.35 7.01 11.93
N LEU A 237 -27.58 7.96 11.42
CA LEU A 237 -27.08 9.12 12.17
C LEU A 237 -28.21 10.12 12.50
N GLU A 238 -29.16 10.31 11.59
CA GLU A 238 -30.36 11.13 11.80
C GLU A 238 -31.24 10.54 12.90
N ALA A 239 -31.52 9.23 12.84
CA ALA A 239 -32.27 8.56 13.91
C ALA A 239 -31.57 8.67 15.28
N LEU A 240 -30.23 8.56 15.30
CA LEU A 240 -29.44 8.77 16.52
C LEU A 240 -29.48 10.22 17.02
N ARG A 241 -29.42 11.19 16.09
CA ARG A 241 -29.55 12.62 16.40
C ARG A 241 -30.91 12.92 17.02
N ASP A 242 -31.97 12.41 16.42
CA ASP A 242 -33.35 12.68 16.86
C ASP A 242 -33.60 12.05 18.23
N LYS A 243 -33.13 10.82 18.47
CA LYS A 243 -33.16 10.20 19.80
C LYS A 243 -32.38 11.01 20.85
N ARG A 244 -31.22 11.57 20.50
CA ARG A 244 -30.44 12.43 21.40
C ARG A 244 -31.13 13.75 21.69
N LEU A 245 -31.77 14.35 20.68
CA LEU A 245 -32.56 15.56 20.84
C LEU A 245 -33.74 15.34 21.78
N GLU A 246 -34.41 14.19 21.66
CA GLU A 246 -35.52 13.84 22.54
C GLU A 246 -35.04 13.65 23.99
N ASN A 247 -33.97 12.87 24.20
CA ASN A 247 -33.38 12.72 25.53
C ASN A 247 -32.91 14.07 26.13
N LEU A 248 -32.47 15.03 25.30
CA LEU A 248 -32.09 16.36 25.76
C LEU A 248 -33.32 17.18 26.17
N ARG A 249 -34.43 17.08 25.43
CA ARG A 249 -35.70 17.72 25.77
C ARG A 249 -36.23 17.21 27.11
N GLU A 250 -36.32 15.90 27.29
CA GLU A 250 -36.77 15.30 28.54
C GLU A 250 -35.92 15.78 29.74
N LYS A 251 -34.60 15.83 29.57
CA LYS A 251 -33.69 16.32 30.61
C LYS A 251 -33.86 17.80 30.91
N LEU A 252 -34.08 18.62 29.90
CA LEU A 252 -34.33 20.06 30.06
C LEU A 252 -35.67 20.29 30.77
N GLU A 253 -36.72 19.57 30.38
CA GLU A 253 -38.03 19.64 31.05
C GLU A 253 -37.97 19.18 32.51
N SER A 254 -37.14 18.18 32.83
CA SER A 254 -36.90 17.73 34.20
C SER A 254 -35.97 18.66 35.01
N SER A 255 -35.31 19.61 34.34
CA SER A 255 -34.38 20.54 34.98
C SER A 255 -35.12 21.79 35.44
N GLN A 256 -34.69 22.38 36.55
CA GLN A 256 -35.26 23.64 37.05
C GLN A 256 -34.81 24.88 36.26
N PHE A 257 -34.17 24.70 35.10
CA PHE A 257 -33.56 25.77 34.34
C PHE A 257 -34.27 25.97 33.00
N ASP A 258 -34.61 27.22 32.67
CA ASP A 258 -35.21 27.61 31.40
C ASP A 258 -34.11 27.81 30.34
N PHE A 259 -33.62 26.71 29.78
CA PHE A 259 -32.64 26.73 28.69
C PHE A 259 -33.23 26.12 27.42
N SER A 260 -33.00 26.77 26.28
CA SER A 260 -33.34 26.18 25.00
C SER A 260 -32.31 25.12 24.58
N ILE A 261 -32.70 24.23 23.66
CA ILE A 261 -31.79 23.25 23.06
C ILE A 261 -30.59 23.95 22.38
N GLU A 262 -30.81 25.15 21.85
CA GLU A 262 -29.78 25.93 21.17
C GLU A 262 -28.75 26.50 22.14
N ASP A 263 -29.18 26.88 23.35
CA ASP A 263 -28.29 27.31 24.44
C ASP A 263 -27.39 26.17 24.89
N VAL A 264 -27.95 24.97 25.12
CA VAL A 264 -27.18 23.77 25.50
C VAL A 264 -26.13 23.44 24.43
N ARG A 265 -26.51 23.50 23.15
CA ARG A 265 -25.57 23.32 22.03
C ARG A 265 -24.52 24.44 21.96
N GLY A 266 -24.88 25.66 22.35
CA GLY A 266 -23.95 26.77 22.55
C GLY A 266 -22.90 26.46 23.61
N PHE A 267 -23.34 26.00 24.79
CA PHE A 267 -22.45 25.59 25.87
C PHE A 267 -21.55 24.41 25.49
N GLU A 268 -22.07 23.40 24.78
CA GLU A 268 -21.26 22.29 24.28
C GLU A 268 -20.16 22.76 23.31
N ARG A 269 -20.49 23.69 22.40
CA ARG A 269 -19.51 24.29 21.48
C ARG A 269 -18.43 25.06 22.25
N LEU A 270 -18.81 25.91 23.20
CA LEU A 270 -17.88 26.68 24.02
C LEU A 270 -16.97 25.78 24.85
N THR A 271 -17.52 24.72 25.45
CA THR A 271 -16.76 23.74 26.23
C THR A 271 -15.75 23.00 25.37
N ASN A 272 -16.15 22.55 24.17
CA ASN A 272 -15.24 21.90 23.22
C ASN A 272 -14.13 22.84 22.73
N VAL A 273 -14.44 24.11 22.46
CA VAL A 273 -13.42 25.11 22.09
C VAL A 273 -12.44 25.32 23.24
N ARG A 274 -12.94 25.47 24.48
CA ARG A 274 -12.11 25.58 25.67
C ARG A 274 -11.19 24.36 25.84
N LEU A 275 -11.72 23.14 25.71
CA LEU A 275 -10.93 21.91 25.80
C LEU A 275 -9.82 21.87 24.74
N ARG A 276 -10.10 22.27 23.49
CA ARG A 276 -9.07 22.36 22.44
C ARG A 276 -8.02 23.43 22.72
N LEU A 277 -8.41 24.54 23.35
CA LEU A 277 -7.47 25.59 23.76
C LEU A 277 -6.62 25.13 24.93
N GLU A 278 -7.20 24.37 25.86
CA GLU A 278 -6.48 23.73 26.96
C GLU A 278 -5.50 22.68 26.41
N GLU A 279 -5.90 21.77 25.53
CA GLU A 279 -4.99 20.81 24.86
C GLU A 279 -3.83 21.47 24.11
N LYS A 280 -4.04 22.67 23.54
CA LYS A 280 -3.00 23.47 22.87
C LYS A 280 -2.18 24.32 23.83
N SER A 281 -2.63 24.46 25.08
CA SER A 281 -1.86 25.10 26.13
C SER A 281 -0.70 24.17 26.48
N PRO A 282 0.54 24.66 26.54
CA PRO A 282 1.69 23.81 26.78
C PRO A 282 1.62 23.20 28.19
N HIS A 283 1.16 21.95 28.28
CA HIS A 283 0.99 21.24 29.54
C HIS A 283 2.32 20.66 30.06
N ALA A 284 3.29 20.44 29.18
CA ALA A 284 4.58 19.90 29.54
C ALA A 284 5.58 21.02 29.87
N ARG A 285 6.26 20.94 31.02
CA ARG A 285 7.42 21.81 31.36
C ARG A 285 8.46 21.88 30.23
N GLN A 286 8.52 20.84 29.40
CA GLN A 286 9.42 20.75 28.26
C GLN A 286 9.01 21.69 27.11
N GLU A 287 7.72 21.82 26.79
CA GLU A 287 7.22 22.71 25.73
C GLU A 287 7.32 24.18 26.13
N ILE A 288 7.01 24.50 27.39
CA ILE A 288 7.21 25.85 27.95
C ILE A 288 8.69 26.25 27.85
N ARG A 289 9.59 25.33 28.22
CA ARG A 289 11.03 25.55 28.10
C ARG A 289 11.49 25.67 26.65
N GLN A 290 10.91 24.90 25.74
CA GLN A 290 11.26 24.95 24.32
C GLN A 290 10.88 26.30 23.71
N ARG A 291 9.66 26.80 23.94
CA ARG A 291 9.27 28.16 23.52
C ARG A 291 10.17 29.23 24.13
N TRP A 292 10.46 29.13 25.43
CA TRP A 292 11.37 30.08 26.08
C TRP A 292 12.76 30.07 25.44
N LEU A 293 13.29 28.91 25.05
CA LEU A 293 14.57 28.82 24.33
C LEU A 293 14.48 29.38 22.90
N GLU A 294 13.38 29.15 22.18
CA GLU A 294 13.14 29.74 20.85
C GLU A 294 13.11 31.28 20.89
N GLU A 295 12.54 31.85 21.95
CA GLU A 295 12.47 33.30 22.13
C GLU A 295 13.76 33.93 22.68
N ASN A 296 14.57 33.18 23.45
CA ASN A 296 15.70 33.77 24.19
C ASN A 296 17.08 33.38 23.63
N VAL A 297 17.18 32.33 22.82
CA VAL A 297 18.44 31.94 22.16
C VAL A 297 18.51 32.63 20.81
N GLU A 298 19.09 33.84 20.79
CA GLU A 298 19.27 34.65 19.59
C GLU A 298 20.76 34.91 19.31
N ALA A 299 21.08 35.36 18.09
CA ALA A 299 22.45 35.74 17.74
C ALA A 299 22.97 36.84 18.68
N GLY A 300 24.19 36.66 19.20
CA GLY A 300 24.81 37.55 20.19
C GLY A 300 24.64 37.11 21.65
N ARG A 301 23.76 36.15 21.95
CA ARG A 301 23.61 35.59 23.30
C ARG A 301 24.69 34.57 23.64
N ILE A 302 25.01 34.44 24.93
CA ILE A 302 25.93 33.41 25.42
C ILE A 302 25.12 32.25 26.00
N VAL A 303 25.40 31.02 25.58
CA VAL A 303 24.68 29.82 26.01
C VAL A 303 25.61 28.73 26.51
N THR A 304 25.04 27.76 27.24
CA THR A 304 25.73 26.56 27.72
C THR A 304 24.95 25.30 27.33
N LYS A 305 25.66 24.20 27.01
CA LYS A 305 25.04 22.91 26.64
C LYS A 305 24.38 22.17 27.83
N SER A 306 24.69 22.55 29.06
CA SER A 306 24.09 21.99 30.26
C SER A 306 24.14 23.02 31.37
N ARG A 307 23.21 22.95 32.34
CA ARG A 307 23.14 23.89 33.48
C ARG A 307 24.45 23.97 34.27
N ASN A 308 25.25 22.89 34.25
CA ASN A 308 26.52 22.79 34.96
C ASN A 308 27.75 22.77 34.02
N SER A 309 27.56 23.06 32.72
CA SER A 309 28.69 23.15 31.79
C SER A 309 29.52 24.39 32.08
N LYS A 310 30.84 24.21 32.24
CA LYS A 310 31.80 25.32 32.35
C LYS A 310 32.21 25.92 30.99
N ARG A 311 31.74 25.33 29.89
CA ARG A 311 32.01 25.79 28.52
C ARG A 311 30.86 26.66 28.02
N PHE A 312 31.22 27.85 27.53
CA PHE A 312 30.31 28.85 26.99
C PHE A 312 30.37 28.88 25.46
N PHE A 313 29.25 29.27 24.85
CA PHE A 313 29.10 29.35 23.41
C PHE A 313 28.43 30.67 23.05
N LEU A 314 29.06 31.48 22.20
CA LEU A 314 28.45 32.68 21.65
C LEU A 314 27.60 32.30 20.44
N VAL A 315 26.29 32.52 20.50
CA VAL A 315 25.37 32.18 19.41
C VAL A 315 25.63 33.13 18.24
N LEU A 316 25.89 32.57 17.06
CA LEU A 316 26.09 33.33 15.83
C LEU A 316 24.82 33.40 14.99
N SER A 317 24.07 32.30 14.93
CA SER A 317 22.78 32.24 14.22
C SER A 317 21.95 31.04 14.68
N VAL A 318 20.63 31.14 14.54
CA VAL A 318 19.69 30.07 14.85
C VAL A 318 18.81 29.80 13.64
N PHE A 319 18.72 28.53 13.23
CA PHE A 319 17.91 28.07 12.12
C PHE A 319 17.07 26.87 12.56
N GLY A 320 15.79 27.11 12.88
CA GLY A 320 14.93 26.12 13.51
C GLY A 320 15.55 25.63 14.82
N GLU A 321 15.71 24.31 14.97
CA GLU A 321 16.33 23.73 16.17
C GLU A 321 17.87 23.72 16.15
N LYS A 322 18.52 24.21 15.09
CA LYS A 322 19.99 24.25 14.99
C LYS A 322 20.53 25.61 15.40
N VAL A 323 21.44 25.60 16.36
CA VAL A 323 22.12 26.79 16.88
C VAL A 323 23.58 26.72 16.47
N VAL A 324 24.02 27.62 15.60
CA VAL A 324 25.43 27.77 15.23
C VAL A 324 26.07 28.73 16.21
N ALA A 325 27.11 28.30 16.88
CA ALA A 325 27.76 29.07 17.94
C ALA A 325 29.28 28.97 17.87
N MET A 326 29.97 29.96 18.41
CA MET A 326 31.41 29.97 18.56
C MET A 326 31.79 29.64 20.00
N ARG A 327 32.79 28.79 20.18
CA ARG A 327 33.32 28.42 21.49
C ARG A 327 34.27 29.49 22.02
N ASP A 328 34.54 29.42 23.31
CA ASP A 328 35.55 30.22 24.01
C ASP A 328 36.96 30.09 23.43
N ASP A 329 37.29 28.94 22.83
CA ASP A 329 38.55 28.68 22.12
C ASP A 329 38.54 29.15 20.64
N GLY A 330 37.49 29.86 20.21
CA GLY A 330 37.34 30.39 18.86
C GLY A 330 36.90 29.36 17.80
N GLN A 331 36.69 28.10 18.17
CA GLN A 331 36.21 27.09 17.23
C GLN A 331 34.69 27.17 17.05
N GLY A 332 34.21 26.98 15.82
CA GLY A 332 32.79 26.85 15.53
C GLY A 332 32.20 25.54 16.08
N ALA A 333 30.96 25.60 16.56
CA ALA A 333 30.21 24.47 17.07
C ALA A 333 28.73 24.57 16.67
N THR A 334 28.10 23.42 16.45
CA THR A 334 26.67 23.33 16.19
C THR A 334 25.98 22.65 17.36
N LEU A 335 25.03 23.33 17.96
CA LEU A 335 24.21 22.86 19.08
C LEU A 335 22.76 22.64 18.61
N SER A 336 22.04 21.83 19.39
CA SER A 336 20.61 21.61 19.21
C SER A 336 19.88 22.42 20.28
N LEU A 337 18.90 23.23 19.89
CA LEU A 337 18.17 24.17 20.73
C LEU A 337 17.59 23.52 22.01
N PRO A 338 16.94 22.33 21.97
CA PRO A 338 16.47 21.63 23.17
C PRO A 338 17.58 21.22 24.16
N HIS A 339 18.83 21.13 23.70
CA HIS A 339 19.98 20.76 24.51
C HIS A 339 20.67 21.97 25.15
N ILE A 340 20.10 23.17 25.07
CA ILE A 340 20.64 24.34 25.75
C ILE A 340 20.21 24.34 27.23
N GLY A 341 21.21 24.42 28.10
CA GLY A 341 21.06 24.37 29.56
C GLY A 341 20.73 25.72 30.18
N ARG A 342 21.47 26.78 29.80
CA ARG A 342 21.27 28.17 30.23
C ARG A 342 21.61 29.13 29.09
N VAL A 343 20.92 30.26 29.08
CA VAL A 343 21.15 31.43 28.23
C VAL A 343 21.49 32.59 29.17
N TYR A 344 22.51 33.37 28.82
CA TYR A 344 23.01 34.53 29.57
C TYR A 344 22.77 35.82 28.78
#